data_AF-A0A093GMJ1-F1
#
_entry.id   AF-A0A093GMJ1-F1
#
_cell.length_a   1.000
_cell.length_b   1.000
_cell.length_c   1.000
_cell.angle_alpha   90.00
_cell.angle_beta   90.00
_cell.angle_gamma   90.00
#
_symmetry.space_group_name_H-M   'P 1'
#
loop_
_entity.id
_entity.type
_entity.pdbx_description
1 polymer ?
#
loop_
_entity_poly.entity_id
_entity_poly.type
_entity_poly.pdbx_seq_one_letter_code
_entity_poly.pdbx_strand_id
1 'polypeptide(L)'
;QDVQKFSDNDKLYLYLQLPSGPSLGEKSSLDLSSLSTAEYMHACNWIRNHLEEHTDTCLPKQDVYDAYKRYCDNLCCRPLSAANFGKIIREIFPNIKARRLGGRGHCQTYCYSGIRRKTVVSLPPLPSLDLKVTET
;
A
#
# COMPACT_ATOMS: atom_id res chain seq x y z
N GLN A 1 -8.47 -31.29 34.46
CA GLN A 1 -8.96 -30.41 35.54
C GLN A 1 -7.89 -29.33 35.82
N ASP A 2 -7.20 -28.85 34.78
CA ASP A 2 -5.85 -28.25 34.92
C ASP A 2 -5.74 -26.84 34.32
N VAL A 3 -6.82 -26.30 33.75
CA VAL A 3 -6.82 -24.96 33.12
C VAL A 3 -6.92 -23.84 34.16
N GLN A 4 -7.41 -24.15 35.37
CA GLN A 4 -7.55 -23.16 36.45
C GLN A 4 -6.25 -22.83 37.19
N LYS A 5 -5.15 -23.58 36.97
CA LYS A 5 -3.84 -23.31 37.60
C LYS A 5 -2.97 -22.30 36.86
N PHE A 6 -3.37 -21.91 35.65
CA PHE A 6 -2.59 -20.97 34.84
C PHE A 6 -2.89 -19.54 35.25
N SER A 7 -1.83 -18.73 35.38
CA SER A 7 -2.00 -17.28 35.51
C SER A 7 -2.65 -16.74 34.23
N ASP A 8 -3.30 -15.58 34.31
CA ASP A 8 -3.96 -15.01 33.14
C ASP A 8 -2.98 -14.70 32.00
N ASN A 9 -1.71 -14.46 32.32
CA ASN A 9 -0.63 -14.32 31.34
C ASN A 9 -0.33 -15.64 30.62
N ASP A 10 -0.25 -16.76 31.35
CA ASP A 10 0.02 -18.06 30.73
C ASP A 10 -1.12 -18.50 29.81
N LYS A 11 -2.37 -18.18 30.20
CA LYS A 11 -3.53 -18.39 29.34
C LYS A 11 -3.45 -17.55 28.07
N LEU A 12 -3.03 -16.29 28.18
CA LEU A 12 -2.79 -15.41 27.03
C LEU A 12 -1.71 -15.97 26.09
N TYR A 13 -0.59 -16.44 26.63
CA TYR A 13 0.46 -17.09 25.84
C TYR A 13 -0.04 -18.35 25.13
N LEU A 14 -0.83 -19.19 25.82
CA LEU A 14 -1.45 -20.35 25.17
C LEU A 14 -2.43 -19.95 24.06
N TYR A 15 -3.24 -18.91 24.26
CA TYR A 15 -4.17 -18.40 23.24
C TYR A 15 -3.44 -17.96 21.97
N LEU A 16 -2.27 -17.34 22.11
CA LEU A 16 -1.41 -16.94 20.99
C LEU A 16 -0.74 -18.14 20.29
N GLN A 17 -0.56 -19.26 21.00
CA GLN A 17 0.07 -20.49 20.48
C GLN A 17 -0.92 -21.46 19.83
N LEU A 18 -2.23 -21.23 19.94
CA LEU A 18 -3.20 -22.09 19.28
C LEU A 18 -3.19 -21.88 17.76
N PRO A 19 -3.09 -22.96 16.96
CA PRO A 19 -3.21 -22.84 15.52
C PRO A 19 -4.60 -22.30 15.18
N SER A 20 -4.65 -21.20 14.43
CA SER A 20 -5.91 -20.59 14.00
C SER A 20 -6.70 -21.62 13.18
N GLY A 21 -7.88 -21.99 13.69
CA GLY A 21 -8.77 -22.93 13.02
C GLY A 21 -9.20 -22.44 11.63
N PRO A 22 -9.68 -23.33 10.75
CA PRO A 22 -10.02 -22.97 9.39
C PRO A 22 -11.25 -22.06 9.40
N SER A 23 -11.03 -20.76 9.17
CA SER A 23 -12.11 -19.80 8.94
C SER A 23 -12.73 -20.11 7.58
N LEU A 24 -13.95 -20.66 7.62
CA LEU A 24 -14.76 -20.99 6.46
C LEU A 24 -15.39 -19.71 5.91
N GLY A 25 -14.83 -19.24 4.78
CA GLY A 25 -15.61 -18.61 3.72
C GLY A 25 -15.52 -17.10 3.63
N GLU A 26 -14.54 -16.60 2.87
CA GLU A 26 -14.77 -15.60 1.82
C GLU A 26 -13.61 -15.62 0.80
N LYS A 27 -13.99 -15.64 -0.47
CA LYS A 27 -13.17 -16.05 -1.61
C LYS A 27 -12.18 -14.95 -2.03
N SER A 28 -10.92 -15.00 -1.59
CA SER A 28 -9.76 -14.46 -2.33
C SER A 28 -8.43 -14.69 -1.61
N SER A 29 -7.96 -15.93 -1.50
CA SER A 29 -6.58 -16.17 -1.02
C SER A 29 -5.92 -17.30 -1.81
N LEU A 30 -5.68 -17.03 -3.10
CA LEU A 30 -4.72 -17.83 -3.86
C LEU A 30 -3.32 -17.30 -3.53
N ASP A 31 -2.66 -17.95 -2.58
CA ASP A 31 -1.23 -17.86 -2.22
C ASP A 31 -0.67 -16.46 -1.95
N LEU A 32 -0.97 -15.90 -0.77
CA LEU A 32 -0.17 -14.83 -0.17
C LEU A 32 0.82 -15.37 0.88
N SER A 33 0.72 -16.67 1.18
CA SER A 33 1.43 -17.36 2.25
C SER A 33 2.91 -17.58 1.93
N SER A 34 3.28 -17.57 0.65
CA SER A 34 4.66 -17.63 0.18
C SER A 34 5.42 -16.31 0.31
N LEU A 35 4.72 -15.21 0.63
CA LEU A 35 5.31 -13.89 0.80
C LEU A 35 5.66 -13.65 2.27
N SER A 36 6.84 -13.09 2.54
CA SER A 36 7.13 -12.72 3.93
C SER A 36 6.15 -11.63 4.38
N THR A 37 5.60 -11.76 5.58
CA THR A 37 4.66 -10.80 6.16
C THR A 37 5.24 -9.38 6.12
N ALA A 38 6.56 -9.25 6.33
CA ALA A 38 7.26 -7.97 6.24
C ALA A 38 7.21 -7.35 4.84
N GLU A 39 7.52 -8.11 3.78
CA GLU A 39 7.48 -7.59 2.40
C GLU A 39 6.07 -7.16 1.98
N TYR A 40 5.06 -7.95 2.37
CA TYR A 40 3.65 -7.59 2.15
C TYR A 40 3.30 -6.28 2.86
N MET A 41 3.65 -6.16 4.15
CA MET A 41 3.40 -4.94 4.93
C MET A 41 4.10 -3.72 4.33
N HIS A 42 5.33 -3.86 3.86
CA HIS A 42 6.08 -2.77 3.21
C HIS A 42 5.40 -2.30 1.93
N ALA A 43 4.97 -3.24 1.06
CA ALA A 43 4.25 -2.90 -0.16
C ALA A 43 2.90 -2.23 0.14
N CYS A 44 2.14 -2.78 1.08
CA CYS A 44 0.89 -2.22 1.56
C CYS A 44 1.04 -0.79 2.08
N ASN A 45 2.04 -0.55 2.91
CA ASN A 45 2.32 0.76 3.48
C ASN A 45 2.73 1.75 2.39
N TRP A 46 3.61 1.33 1.46
CA TRP A 46 4.03 2.17 0.35
C TRP A 46 2.85 2.59 -0.53
N ILE A 47 2.00 1.64 -0.93
CA ILE A 47 0.81 1.89 -1.75
C ILE A 47 -0.12 2.89 -1.05
N ARG A 48 -0.44 2.67 0.23
CA ARG A 48 -1.33 3.57 0.98
C ARG A 48 -0.74 4.97 1.19
N ASN A 49 0.58 5.10 1.31
CA ASN A 49 1.23 6.39 1.56
C ASN A 49 1.50 7.19 0.27
N HIS A 50 1.72 6.53 -0.85
CA HIS A 50 2.14 7.18 -2.10
C HIS A 50 1.04 7.27 -3.15
N LEU A 51 -0.02 6.47 -3.02
CA LEU A 51 -1.14 6.44 -3.95
C LEU A 51 -2.44 6.82 -3.25
N GLU A 52 -3.32 7.48 -3.99
CA GLU A 52 -4.67 7.79 -3.56
C GLU A 52 -5.67 7.54 -4.67
N GLU A 53 -6.91 7.26 -4.28
CA GLU A 53 -8.02 7.05 -5.21
C GLU A 53 -8.41 8.36 -5.87
N HIS A 54 -8.50 8.34 -7.20
CA HIS A 54 -8.92 9.49 -7.99
C HIS A 54 -9.44 9.05 -9.36
N THR A 55 -10.73 9.23 -9.59
CA THR A 55 -11.48 8.66 -10.72
C THR A 55 -11.04 9.17 -12.08
N ASP A 56 -10.55 10.40 -12.16
CA ASP A 56 -10.28 11.09 -13.43
C ASP A 56 -8.82 10.99 -13.88
N THR A 57 -7.99 10.28 -13.12
CA THR A 57 -6.56 10.14 -13.41
C THR A 57 -6.18 8.69 -13.72
N CYS A 58 -5.08 8.57 -14.44
CA CYS A 58 -4.44 7.29 -14.70
C CYS A 58 -2.94 7.39 -14.45
N LEU A 59 -2.38 6.33 -13.85
CA LEU A 59 -0.94 6.19 -13.64
C LEU A 59 -0.38 5.03 -14.46
N PRO A 60 0.76 5.21 -15.15
CA PRO A 60 1.44 4.11 -15.81
C PRO A 60 1.88 3.05 -14.80
N LYS A 61 1.58 1.77 -15.08
CA LYS A 61 1.95 0.67 -14.18
C LYS A 61 3.45 0.55 -13.96
N GLN A 62 4.25 0.82 -15.01
CA GLN A 62 5.71 0.80 -14.93
C GLN A 62 6.21 1.86 -13.95
N ASP A 63 5.81 3.13 -14.11
CA ASP A 63 6.20 4.22 -13.21
C ASP A 63 5.88 3.93 -11.74
N VAL A 64 4.72 3.34 -11.47
CA VAL A 64 4.31 2.96 -10.11
C VAL A 64 5.23 1.87 -9.55
N TYR A 65 5.50 0.83 -10.34
CA TYR A 65 6.36 -0.27 -9.90
C TYR A 65 7.82 0.16 -9.76
N ASP A 66 8.32 1.02 -10.64
CA ASP A 66 9.68 1.57 -10.56
C ASP A 66 9.86 2.46 -9.33
N ALA A 67 8.85 3.24 -8.98
CA ALA A 67 8.87 4.03 -7.75
C ALA A 67 8.86 3.14 -6.49
N TYR A 68 8.08 2.05 -6.51
CA TYR A 68 8.11 1.05 -5.44
C TYR A 68 9.47 0.35 -5.35
N LYS A 69 10.07 -0.01 -6.48
CA LYS A 69 11.40 -0.65 -6.53
C LYS A 69 12.47 0.24 -5.89
N ARG A 70 12.50 1.54 -6.22
CA ARG A 70 13.40 2.51 -5.58
C ARG A 70 13.19 2.60 -4.06
N TYR A 71 11.95 2.52 -3.60
CA TYR A 71 11.66 2.48 -2.17
C TYR A 71 12.20 1.21 -1.50
N CYS A 72 12.10 0.06 -2.16
CA CYS A 72 12.69 -1.18 -1.67
C CYS A 72 14.22 -1.13 -1.62
N ASP A 73 14.85 -0.58 -2.66
CA ASP A 73 16.30 -0.41 -2.72
C ASP A 73 16.80 0.46 -1.55
N ASN A 74 16.07 1.54 -1.21
CA ASN A 74 16.40 2.41 -0.07
C ASN A 74 16.26 1.74 1.30
N LEU A 75 15.36 0.76 1.43
CA LEU A 75 15.14 0.00 2.66
C LEU A 75 16.01 -1.27 2.74
N CYS A 76 16.90 -1.49 1.75
CA CYS A 76 17.65 -2.73 1.58
C CYS A 76 16.74 -3.99 1.58
N CYS A 77 15.50 -3.85 1.12
CA CYS A 77 14.55 -4.95 1.05
C CYS A 77 14.37 -5.42 -0.39
N ARG A 78 14.03 -6.70 -0.56
CA ARG A 78 13.77 -7.24 -1.90
C ARG A 78 12.41 -6.75 -2.38
N PRO A 79 12.33 -6.15 -3.58
CA PRO A 79 11.06 -5.76 -4.15
C PRO A 79 10.22 -6.99 -4.47
N LEU A 80 8.92 -6.88 -4.22
CA LEU A 80 7.96 -7.89 -4.65
C LEU A 80 7.92 -8.00 -6.17
N SER A 81 7.55 -9.18 -6.67
CA SER A 81 7.29 -9.35 -8.11
C SER A 81 6.17 -8.42 -8.57
N ALA A 82 6.22 -7.98 -9.84
CA ALA A 82 5.18 -7.13 -10.42
C ALA A 82 3.78 -7.76 -10.34
N ALA A 83 3.69 -9.10 -10.37
CA ALA A 83 2.44 -9.84 -10.19
C ALA A 83 1.90 -9.70 -8.76
N ASN A 84 2.74 -9.94 -7.74
CA ASN A 84 2.35 -9.83 -6.33
C ASN A 84 2.00 -8.39 -5.97
N PHE A 85 2.82 -7.43 -6.38
CA PHE A 85 2.53 -6.01 -6.20
C PHE A 85 1.19 -5.62 -6.86
N GLY A 86 0.97 -6.10 -8.10
CA GLY A 86 -0.27 -5.88 -8.83
C GLY A 86 -1.51 -6.54 -8.20
N LYS A 87 -1.33 -7.54 -7.35
CA LYS A 87 -2.39 -8.15 -6.54
C LYS A 87 -2.71 -7.29 -5.33
N ILE A 88 -1.69 -6.87 -4.58
CA ILE A 88 -1.83 -6.01 -3.40
C ILE A 88 -2.51 -4.68 -3.74
N ILE A 89 -2.12 -4.05 -4.86
CA ILE A 89 -2.75 -2.78 -5.28
C ILE A 89 -4.24 -2.91 -5.60
N ARG A 90 -4.67 -4.07 -6.14
CA ARG A 90 -6.10 -4.34 -6.42
C ARG A 90 -6.87 -4.66 -5.14
N GLU A 91 -6.19 -5.20 -4.13
CA GLU A 91 -6.77 -5.46 -2.81
C GLU A 91 -6.97 -4.14 -2.04
N ILE A 92 -6.02 -3.22 -2.14
CA ILE A 92 -6.10 -1.90 -1.48
C ILE A 92 -7.05 -0.96 -2.22
N PHE A 93 -7.03 -0.97 -3.56
CA PHE A 93 -7.91 -0.15 -4.38
C PHE A 93 -8.76 -1.04 -5.30
N PRO A 94 -9.86 -1.63 -4.80
CA PRO A 94 -10.70 -2.52 -5.58
C PRO A 94 -11.39 -1.82 -6.77
N ASN A 95 -11.56 -0.49 -6.70
CA ASN A 95 -12.21 0.31 -7.72
C ASN A 95 -11.34 0.60 -8.96
N ILE A 96 -10.04 0.26 -8.93
CA ILE A 96 -9.14 0.57 -10.03
C ILE A 96 -9.41 -0.31 -11.24
N LYS A 97 -9.43 0.33 -12.41
CA LYS A 97 -9.58 -0.38 -13.69
C LYS A 97 -8.24 -0.44 -14.39
N ALA A 98 -7.92 -1.58 -14.99
CA ALA A 98 -6.78 -1.70 -15.88
C ALA A 98 -7.18 -1.14 -17.24
N ARG A 99 -6.55 -0.04 -17.68
CA ARG A 99 -6.78 0.54 -19.00
C ARG A 99 -5.50 0.42 -19.83
N ARG A 100 -5.64 -0.02 -21.08
CA ARG A 100 -4.56 0.04 -22.08
C ARG A 100 -4.68 1.36 -22.80
N LEU A 101 -3.67 2.21 -22.70
CA LEU A 101 -3.60 3.47 -23.45
C LEU A 101 -2.56 3.32 -24.56
N GLY A 102 -2.93 3.66 -25.81
CA GLY A 102 -2.03 3.70 -26.96
C GLY A 102 -2.66 3.26 -28.30
N GLY A 103 -2.38 4.01 -29.36
CA GLY A 103 -2.58 3.63 -30.77
C GLY A 103 -1.28 3.13 -31.42
N ARG A 104 -1.36 2.63 -32.66
CA ARG A 104 -0.23 2.03 -33.40
C ARG A 104 0.98 2.97 -33.40
N GLY A 105 2.07 2.59 -32.75
CA GLY A 105 3.35 3.33 -32.75
C GLY A 105 3.81 3.89 -31.39
N HIS A 106 2.97 3.87 -30.35
CA HIS A 106 3.39 4.26 -28.99
C HIS A 106 3.55 3.03 -28.10
N CYS A 107 4.51 3.06 -27.16
CA CYS A 107 4.67 2.05 -26.13
C CYS A 107 3.31 1.82 -25.46
N GLN A 108 2.79 0.59 -25.55
CA GLN A 108 1.47 0.25 -25.06
C GLN A 108 1.50 0.20 -23.53
N THR A 109 1.38 1.36 -22.90
CA THR A 109 1.52 1.46 -21.46
C THR A 109 0.23 1.00 -20.81
N TYR A 110 0.34 -0.06 -20.01
CA TYR A 110 -0.71 -0.44 -19.09
C TYR A 110 -0.81 0.64 -18.02
N CYS A 111 -2.03 1.11 -17.76
CA CYS A 111 -2.28 2.11 -16.72
C CYS A 111 -3.24 1.55 -15.66
N TYR A 112 -3.06 2.01 -14.43
CA TYR A 112 -4.08 1.97 -13.39
C TYR A 112 -4.93 3.23 -13.54
N SER A 113 -6.19 3.09 -13.91
CA SER A 113 -7.17 4.19 -13.87
C SER A 113 -7.92 4.18 -12.55
N GLY A 114 -8.22 5.35 -11.99
CA GLY A 114 -8.86 5.48 -10.69
C GLY A 114 -7.88 5.75 -9.54
N ILE A 115 -6.60 6.00 -9.83
CA ILE A 115 -5.60 6.39 -8.83
C ILE A 115 -4.71 7.52 -9.34
N ARG A 116 -4.13 8.27 -8.40
CA ARG A 116 -3.06 9.25 -8.61
C ARG A 116 -1.98 9.13 -7.54
N ARG A 117 -0.83 9.77 -7.78
CA ARG A 117 0.24 9.89 -6.78
C ARG A 117 -0.21 10.91 -5.73
N LYS A 118 -0.08 10.58 -4.44
CA LYS A 118 -0.30 11.53 -3.35
C LYS A 118 0.73 12.66 -3.48
N THR A 119 0.27 13.88 -3.73
CA THR A 119 1.10 15.09 -3.83
C THR A 119 1.00 15.97 -2.58
N VAL A 120 0.59 15.41 -1.43
CA VAL A 120 0.33 16.22 -0.24
C VAL A 120 1.65 16.65 0.41
N VAL A 121 2.14 17.82 0.02
CA VAL A 121 2.66 18.78 0.99
C VAL A 121 1.60 19.87 1.07
N SER A 122 0.71 19.80 2.07
CA SER A 122 0.01 21.01 2.49
C SER A 122 1.09 22.00 2.94
N LEU A 123 1.28 23.07 2.18
CA LEU A 123 2.18 24.15 2.58
C LEU A 123 1.67 24.67 3.93
N PRO A 124 2.50 24.70 4.99
CA PRO A 124 2.10 25.40 6.20
C PRO A 124 1.79 26.85 5.81
N PRO A 125 0.67 27.44 6.28
CA PRO A 125 0.41 28.85 6.03
C PRO A 125 1.58 29.65 6.62
N LEU A 126 2.28 30.38 5.75
CA LEU A 126 3.39 31.23 6.18
C LEU A 126 2.85 32.33 7.12
N PRO A 127 3.55 32.65 8.21
CA PRO A 127 3.18 33.79 9.04
C PRO A 127 3.17 35.05 8.17
N SER A 128 2.07 35.80 8.20
CA SER A 128 1.97 37.08 7.49
C SER A 128 2.95 38.07 8.13
N LEU A 129 3.99 38.46 7.41
CA LEU A 129 4.84 39.60 7.79
C LEU A 129 4.09 40.88 7.40
N ASP A 130 3.20 41.34 8.27
CA ASP A 130 2.62 42.67 8.16
C ASP A 130 3.72 43.69 8.48
N LEU A 131 4.41 44.18 7.44
CA LEU A 131 5.30 45.32 7.56
C LEU A 131 4.42 46.54 7.81
N LYS A 132 4.22 46.87 9.08
CA LYS A 132 3.74 48.20 9.48
C LYS A 132 4.71 49.23 8.90
N VAL A 133 4.34 49.82 7.77
CA VAL A 133 4.90 51.09 7.30
C VAL A 133 4.47 52.12 8.33
N THR A 134 5.33 52.39 9.31
CA THR A 134 5.26 53.62 10.09
C THR A 134 5.65 54.75 9.14
N GLU A 135 4.64 55.37 8.54
CA GLU A 135 4.74 56.71 7.97
C GLU A 135 5.14 57.67 9.09
N THR A 136 6.24 58.39 8.90
CA THR A 136 6.60 59.61 9.63
C THR A 136 6.69 60.76 8.66
#